data_AF-A0A2V7EPR5-F1
#
_entry.id   AF-A0A2V7EPR5-F1
#
_cell.length_a   1.000
_cell.length_b   1.000
_cell.length_c   1.000
_cell.angle_alpha   90.00
_cell.angle_beta   90.00
_cell.angle_gamma   90.00
#
_symmetry.space_group_name_H-M   'P 1'
#
loop_
_entity.id
_entity.type
_entity.pdbx_description
1 polymer ?
#
loop_
_entity_poly.entity_id
_entity_poly.type
_entity_poly.pdbx_seq_one_letter_code
_entity_poly.pdbx_strand_id
1 'polypeptide(L)'
;MPDPEIMMMPMPPRRVFALRMLRSGAIAIGVIGTGLLIGMTGYHWLGRLGWEESFYYSSMILSGEGPPPDPPLTGAALLRLHIFAGFYALFSGVTFIT
;
A
#
# COMPACT_ATOMS: atom_id res chain seq x y z
N MET A 1 25.71 4.20 -44.23
CA MET A 1 24.87 4.90 -43.24
C MET A 1 23.69 3.99 -42.96
N PRO A 2 23.43 3.54 -41.71
CA PRO A 2 22.27 2.70 -41.43
C PRO A 2 21.02 3.57 -41.48
N ASP A 3 19.98 3.10 -42.18
CA ASP A 3 18.71 3.79 -42.31
C ASP A 3 18.05 4.00 -40.94
N PRO A 4 17.47 5.18 -40.67
CA PRO A 4 16.72 5.45 -39.46
C PRO A 4 15.32 4.84 -39.62
N GLU A 5 15.22 3.52 -39.74
CA GLU A 5 14.03 2.81 -39.29
C GLU A 5 13.99 2.96 -37.76
N ILE A 6 13.62 4.17 -37.32
CA ILE A 6 13.10 4.37 -35.99
C ILE A 6 12.01 3.33 -35.85
N MET A 7 12.22 2.40 -34.92
CA MET A 7 11.27 1.41 -34.46
C MET A 7 9.99 2.15 -34.03
N MET A 8 9.17 2.53 -35.01
CA MET A 8 7.87 3.14 -34.84
C MET A 8 6.97 2.01 -34.40
N MET A 9 7.11 1.58 -33.14
CA MET A 9 6.17 0.68 -32.51
C MET A 9 4.78 1.31 -32.72
N PRO A 10 3.90 0.66 -33.51
CA PRO A 10 2.59 1.24 -33.81
C PRO A 10 1.91 1.52 -32.48
N MET A 11 1.50 2.78 -32.24
CA MET A 11 0.79 3.14 -31.02
C MET A 11 -0.39 2.18 -30.89
N PRO A 12 -0.45 1.38 -29.80
CA PRO A 12 -1.48 0.37 -29.67
C PRO A 12 -2.85 1.06 -29.76
N PRO A 13 -3.83 0.43 -30.41
CA PRO A 13 -5.17 1.00 -30.53
C PRO A 13 -5.67 1.48 -29.17
N ARG A 14 -6.31 2.66 -29.10
CA ARG A 14 -6.73 3.31 -27.84
C ARG A 14 -7.47 2.36 -26.89
N ARG A 15 -8.21 1.39 -27.44
CA ARG A 15 -8.91 0.32 -26.70
C ARG A 15 -7.95 -0.65 -25.98
N VAL A 16 -6.88 -1.10 -26.63
CA VAL A 16 -5.87 -2.00 -26.05
C VAL A 16 -5.09 -1.27 -24.96
N PHE A 17 -4.76 0.00 -25.18
CA PHE A 17 -4.13 0.85 -24.17
C PHE A 17 -5.03 1.04 -22.95
N ALA A 18 -6.31 1.39 -23.15
CA ALA A 18 -7.28 1.55 -22.05
C ALA A 18 -7.47 0.25 -21.25
N LEU A 19 -7.56 -0.91 -21.91
CA LEU A 19 -7.70 -2.20 -21.24
C LEU A 19 -6.48 -2.54 -20.37
N ARG A 20 -5.26 -2.23 -20.86
CA ARG A 20 -4.03 -2.39 -20.09
C ARG A 20 -4.01 -1.46 -18.89
N MET A 21 -4.39 -0.19 -19.06
CA MET A 21 -4.45 0.78 -17.97
C MET A 21 -5.46 0.38 -16.89
N LEU A 22 -6.64 -0.10 -17.29
CA LEU A 22 -7.64 -0.62 -16.35
C LEU A 22 -7.13 -1.85 -15.60
N ARG A 23 -6.46 -2.78 -16.29
CA ARG A 23 -5.89 -3.97 -15.65
C ARG A 23 -4.80 -3.61 -14.65
N SER A 24 -3.86 -2.74 -15.01
CA SER A 24 -2.83 -2.27 -14.10
C SER A 24 -3.42 -1.49 -12.92
N GLY A 25 -4.41 -0.64 -13.16
CA GLY A 25 -5.13 0.07 -12.11
C GLY A 25 -5.86 -0.87 -11.16
N ALA A 26 -6.52 -1.91 -11.68
CA ALA A 26 -7.19 -2.92 -10.87
C ALA A 26 -6.20 -3.71 -10.00
N ILE A 27 -5.03 -4.06 -10.55
CA ILE A 27 -3.96 -4.72 -9.78
C ILE A 27 -3.47 -3.78 -8.66
N ALA A 28 -3.19 -2.52 -8.97
CA ALA A 28 -2.73 -1.55 -7.97
C ALA A 28 -3.77 -1.36 -6.85
N ILE A 29 -5.05 -1.20 -7.20
CA ILE A 29 -6.15 -1.10 -6.23
C ILE A 29 -6.24 -2.38 -5.38
N GLY A 30 -6.06 -3.56 -5.98
CA GLY A 30 -6.07 -4.83 -5.27
C GLY A 30 -4.94 -4.94 -4.25
N VAL A 31 -3.72 -4.55 -4.62
CA VAL A 31 -2.55 -4.53 -3.72
C VAL A 31 -2.75 -3.54 -2.58
N ILE A 32 -3.17 -2.31 -2.89
CA ILE A 32 -3.46 -1.27 -1.90
C ILE A 32 -4.57 -1.72 -0.94
N GLY A 33 -5.67 -2.24 -1.48
CA GLY A 33 -6.82 -2.70 -0.69
C GLY A 33 -6.45 -3.85 0.24
N THR A 34 -5.66 -4.82 -0.24
CA THR A 34 -5.18 -5.93 0.59
C THR A 34 -4.26 -5.43 1.71
N GLY A 35 -3.33 -4.53 1.39
CA GLY A 35 -2.45 -3.90 2.38
C GLY A 35 -3.23 -3.12 3.44
N LEU A 36 -4.25 -2.35 3.05
CA LEU A 36 -5.14 -1.64 3.98
C LEU A 36 -5.88 -2.60 4.90
N LEU A 37 -6.48 -3.67 4.37
CA LEU A 37 -7.22 -4.63 5.18
C LEU A 37 -6.33 -5.33 6.22
N ILE A 38 -5.11 -5.71 5.83
CA ILE A 38 -4.12 -6.31 6.75
C ILE A 38 -3.75 -5.32 7.87
N GLY A 39 -3.48 -4.06 7.50
CA GLY A 39 -3.18 -3.01 8.47
C GLY A 39 -4.36 -2.79 9.43
N MET A 40 -5.55 -2.56 8.88
CA MET A 40 -6.75 -2.22 9.64
C MET A 40 -7.11 -3.32 10.64
N THR A 41 -7.04 -4.58 10.21
CA THR A 41 -7.33 -5.72 11.10
C THR A 41 -6.29 -5.85 12.22
N GLY A 42 -5.01 -5.63 11.93
CA GLY A 42 -3.96 -5.66 12.95
C GLY A 42 -4.05 -4.51 13.95
N TYR A 43 -4.27 -3.27 13.48
CA TYR A 43 -4.46 -2.11 14.36
C TYR A 43 -5.73 -2.22 15.22
N HIS A 44 -6.80 -2.77 14.66
CA HIS A 44 -8.05 -3.00 15.39
C HIS A 44 -7.88 -4.06 16.49
N TRP A 45 -7.18 -5.17 16.20
CA TRP A 45 -7.04 -6.27 17.16
C TRP A 45 -5.93 -6.04 18.20
N LEU A 46 -4.77 -5.54 17.78
CA LEU A 46 -3.61 -5.33 18.65
C LEU A 46 -3.70 -4.01 19.41
N GLY A 47 -4.15 -2.96 18.72
CA GLY A 47 -4.29 -1.62 19.29
C GLY A 47 -5.64 -1.35 19.93
N ARG A 48 -6.64 -2.23 19.72
CA ARG A 48 -8.05 -2.00 20.11
C ARG A 48 -8.61 -0.67 19.61
N LEU A 49 -8.06 -0.16 18.50
CA LEU A 49 -8.43 1.10 17.87
C LEU A 49 -9.77 0.99 17.17
N GLY A 50 -10.48 2.10 16.98
CA GLY A 50 -11.66 2.15 16.11
C GLY A 50 -11.32 1.72 14.68
N TRP A 51 -12.31 1.35 13.87
CA TRP A 51 -12.06 1.03 12.46
C TRP A 51 -11.59 2.26 11.68
N GLU A 52 -12.09 3.44 12.05
CA GLU A 52 -11.69 4.72 11.46
C GLU A 52 -10.24 5.06 11.80
N GLU A 53 -9.85 4.90 13.06
CA GLU A 53 -8.46 5.08 13.51
C GLU A 53 -7.54 4.03 12.88
N SER A 54 -7.97 2.77 12.84
CA SER A 54 -7.18 1.69 12.22
C SER A 54 -6.96 1.95 10.72
N PHE A 55 -7.95 2.50 10.03
CA PHE A 55 -7.80 2.96 8.64
C PHE A 55 -6.78 4.09 8.55
N TYR A 56 -6.88 5.09 9.42
CA TYR A 56 -5.94 6.22 9.44
C TYR A 56 -4.49 5.77 9.65
N TYR A 57 -4.20 4.95 10.68
CA TYR A 57 -2.85 4.43 10.93
C TYR A 57 -2.33 3.56 9.78
N SER A 58 -3.18 2.69 9.25
CA SER A 58 -2.81 1.83 8.12
C SER A 58 -2.49 2.66 6.88
N SER A 59 -3.32 3.66 6.59
CA SER A 59 -3.18 4.51 5.40
C SER A 59 -1.89 5.31 5.41
N MET A 60 -1.49 5.86 6.57
CA MET A 60 -0.24 6.60 6.71
C MET A 60 0.97 5.71 6.43
N ILE A 61 1.05 4.54 7.07
CA ILE A 61 2.18 3.63 6.85
C ILE A 61 2.19 3.09 5.41
N LEU A 62 1.02 2.82 4.83
CA LEU A 62 0.91 2.32 3.48
C LEU A 62 1.32 3.37 2.44
N SER A 63 1.07 4.65 2.70
CA SER A 63 1.52 5.76 1.85
C SER A 63 3.01 6.08 1.99
N GLY A 64 3.71 5.42 2.93
CA GLY A 64 5.12 5.69 3.24
C GLY A 64 5.32 6.84 4.23
N GLU A 65 4.23 7.34 4.83
CA GLU A 65 4.30 8.28 5.94
C GLU A 65 4.56 7.52 7.25
N GLY A 66 5.17 8.20 8.23
CA GLY A 66 5.38 7.62 9.56
C GLY A 66 4.05 7.31 10.27
N PRO A 67 4.07 6.44 11.30
CA PRO A 67 2.88 6.20 12.12
C PRO A 67 2.45 7.50 12.84
N PRO A 68 1.13 7.71 13.02
CA PRO A 68 0.62 8.76 13.88
C PRO A 68 1.10 8.63 15.34
N PRO A 69 0.84 9.63 16.20
CA PRO A 69 1.16 9.56 17.63
C PRO A 69 0.64 8.28 18.28
N ASP A 70 1.35 7.76 19.27
CA ASP A 70 0.93 6.53 19.94
C ASP A 70 -0.47 6.67 20.56
N PRO A 71 -1.36 5.68 20.38
CA PRO A 71 -2.65 5.65 21.05
C PRO A 71 -2.46 5.52 22.57
N PRO A 72 -3.51 5.74 23.39
CA PRO A 72 -3.43 5.68 24.86
C PRO A 72 -3.33 4.22 25.38
N LEU A 73 -2.31 3.51 24.92
CA LEU A 73 -1.93 2.15 25.30
C LEU A 73 -0.66 2.20 26.15
N THR A 74 -0.53 1.26 27.09
CA THR A 74 0.65 1.16 27.95
C THR A 74 1.11 -0.29 28.09
N GLY A 75 2.39 -0.46 28.46
CA GLY A 75 2.97 -1.77 28.74
C GLY A 75 2.99 -2.72 27.54
N ALA A 76 2.58 -3.97 27.77
CA ALA A 76 2.67 -5.04 26.77
C ALA A 76 1.78 -4.81 25.53
N ALA A 77 0.68 -4.06 25.66
CA ALA A 77 -0.20 -3.75 24.54
C ALA A 77 0.48 -2.79 23.55
N LEU A 78 1.15 -1.76 24.06
CA LEU A 78 1.91 -0.80 23.25
C LEU A 78 3.08 -1.50 22.53
N LEU A 79 3.82 -2.36 23.23
CA LEU A 79 4.93 -3.11 22.64
C LEU A 79 4.48 -4.00 21.47
N ARG A 80 3.35 -4.70 21.61
CA ARG A 80 2.78 -5.55 20.54
C ARG A 80 2.37 -4.71 19.33
N LEU A 81 1.79 -3.54 19.57
CA LEU A 81 1.39 -2.62 18.52
C LEU A 81 2.60 -2.09 17.74
N HIS A 82 3.68 -1.70 18.43
CA HIS A 82 4.91 -1.21 17.79
C HIS A 82 5.59 -2.28 16.95
N ILE A 83 5.66 -3.52 17.44
CA ILE A 83 6.22 -4.64 16.67
C ILE A 83 5.40 -4.85 15.39
N PHE A 84 4.08 -4.85 15.50
CA PHE A 84 3.20 -4.96 14.33
C PHE A 84 3.38 -3.79 13.36
N ALA A 85 3.37 -2.55 13.86
CA ALA A 85 3.57 -1.35 13.05
C ALA A 85 4.90 -1.38 12.29
N GLY A 86 5.98 -1.85 12.94
CA GLY A 86 7.29 -2.02 12.30
C GLY A 86 7.28 -3.06 11.17
N PHE A 87 6.73 -4.25 11.41
CA PHE A 87 6.59 -5.26 10.37
C PHE A 87 5.67 -4.80 9.22
N TYR A 88 4.59 -4.11 9.56
CA TYR A 88 3.66 -3.55 8.57
C TYR A 88 4.32 -2.46 7.73
N ALA A 89 5.15 -1.60 8.32
CA ALA A 89 5.92 -0.58 7.59
C ALA A 89 6.98 -1.18 6.66
N LEU A 90 7.65 -2.26 7.08
CA LEU A 90 8.56 -3.00 6.20
C LEU A 90 7.80 -3.65 5.03
N PHE A 91 6.67 -4.28 5.32
CA PHE A 91 5.81 -4.88 4.30
C PHE A 91 5.31 -3.84 3.31
N SER A 92 4.78 -2.70 3.77
CA SER A 92 4.28 -1.64 2.90
C SER A 92 5.42 -1.08 2.05
N GLY A 93 6.53 -0.66 2.67
CA GLY A 93 7.67 -0.10 1.96
C GLY A 93 8.21 -1.03 0.87
N VAL A 94 8.47 -2.30 1.19
CA VAL A 94 9.02 -3.26 0.21
C VAL A 94 8.04 -3.53 -0.93
N THR A 95 6.74 -3.62 -0.64
CA THR A 95 5.70 -3.92 -1.65
C THR A 95 5.50 -2.80 -2.66
N PHE A 96 5.70 -1.53 -2.28
CA PHE A 96 5.54 -0.39 -3.20
C PHE A 96 6.83 0.03 -3.90
N ILE A 97 7.99 -0.27 -3.30
CA ILE A 97 9.29 0.03 -3.90
C ILE A 97 9.68 -1.01 -4.97
N THR A 98 9.23 -2.26 -4.82
CA THR A 98 9.59 -3.39 -5.71
C THR A 98 8.53 -3.64 -6.77
#